data_AF-A0A6P2VH18-F1
#
_entry.id   AF-A0A6P2VH18-F1
#
_cell.length_a   1.000
_cell.length_b   1.000
_cell.length_c   1.000
_cell.angle_alpha   90.00
_cell.angle_beta   90.00
_cell.angle_gamma   90.00
#
_symmetry.space_group_name_H-M   'P 1'
#
loop_
_entity.id
_entity.type
_entity.pdbx_description
1 polymer ?
#
loop_
_entity_poly.entity_id
_entity_poly.type
_entity_poly.pdbx_seq_one_letter_code
_entity_poly.pdbx_strand_id
1 'polypeptide(L)'
;MSESGVPQYPKGDARRLFVVLASIDYLERPTITSIAAFTGHNKGTIDADVAKLRDQFGVQIDRDGAVFILRSWGDVLKKAGVKKHLMG
;
A
#
# COMPACT_ATOMS: atom_id res chain seq x y z
N MET A 1 -0.92 -7.44 -16.44
CA MET A 1 -1.84 -7.36 -15.28
C MET A 1 -1.66 -8.63 -14.44
N SER A 2 -2.05 -8.63 -13.16
CA SER A 2 -2.13 -9.88 -12.37
C SER A 2 -3.25 -10.77 -12.91
N GLU A 3 -3.34 -12.00 -12.41
CA GLU A 3 -4.47 -12.90 -12.71
C GLU A 3 -5.82 -12.28 -12.33
N SER A 4 -5.84 -11.41 -11.30
CA SER A 4 -7.02 -10.63 -10.90
C SER A 4 -7.19 -9.31 -11.67
N GLY A 5 -6.47 -9.10 -12.78
CA GLY A 5 -6.59 -7.89 -13.60
C GLY A 5 -5.89 -6.65 -13.05
N VAL A 6 -5.15 -6.76 -11.94
CA VAL A 6 -4.48 -5.61 -11.31
C VAL A 6 -3.28 -5.14 -12.16
N PRO A 7 -3.15 -3.85 -12.48
CA PRO A 7 -2.00 -3.32 -13.21
C PRO A 7 -0.67 -3.68 -12.55
N GLN A 8 0.35 -3.97 -13.38
CA GLN A 8 1.70 -4.27 -12.92
C GLN A 8 2.64 -3.13 -13.31
N TYR A 9 3.48 -2.70 -12.38
CA TYR A 9 4.42 -1.59 -12.57
C TYR A 9 5.87 -2.04 -12.34
N PRO A 10 6.86 -1.39 -12.96
CA PRO A 10 8.28 -1.69 -12.77
C PRO A 10 8.76 -1.54 -11.33
N LYS A 11 9.85 -2.22 -10.98
CA LYS A 11 10.49 -2.09 -9.66
C LYS A 11 10.88 -0.63 -9.41
N GLY A 12 10.60 -0.13 -8.21
CA GLY A 12 10.88 1.26 -7.82
C GLY A 12 9.76 2.25 -8.16
N ASP A 13 8.73 1.84 -8.89
CA ASP A 13 7.57 2.68 -9.19
C ASP A 13 6.64 2.82 -7.96
N ALA A 14 6.33 4.06 -7.56
CA ALA A 14 5.47 4.36 -6.42
C ALA A 14 4.05 3.78 -6.58
N ARG A 15 3.56 3.61 -7.82
CA ARG A 15 2.24 3.02 -8.08
C ARG A 15 2.13 1.58 -7.59
N ARG A 16 3.24 0.86 -7.44
CA ARG A 16 3.25 -0.46 -6.78
C ARG A 16 2.77 -0.38 -5.33
N LEU A 17 3.27 0.61 -4.58
CA LEU A 17 2.84 0.85 -3.20
C LEU A 17 1.36 1.23 -3.14
N PHE A 18 0.89 2.05 -4.08
CA PHE A 18 -0.53 2.45 -4.14
C PHE A 18 -1.46 1.26 -4.44
N VAL A 19 -1.03 0.31 -5.28
CA VAL A 19 -1.77 -0.93 -5.51
C VAL A 19 -1.86 -1.77 -4.23
N VAL A 20 -0.76 -1.91 -3.48
CA VAL A 20 -0.78 -2.62 -2.18
C VAL A 20 -1.74 -1.93 -1.21
N LEU A 21 -1.65 -0.60 -1.07
CA LEU A 21 -2.54 0.17 -0.20
C LEU A 21 -4.01 0.00 -0.58
N ALA A 22 -4.34 0.16 -1.86
CA ALA A 22 -5.71 -0.01 -2.35
C ALA A 22 -6.23 -1.43 -2.13
N SER A 23 -5.36 -2.45 -2.25
CA SER A 23 -5.77 -3.83 -1.96
C SER A 23 -6.06 -4.09 -0.48
N ILE A 24 -5.38 -3.38 0.45
CA ILE A 24 -5.66 -3.48 1.88
C ILE A 24 -7.06 -2.93 2.20
N ASP A 25 -7.44 -1.82 1.56
CA ASP A 25 -8.76 -1.21 1.72
C ASP A 25 -9.88 -2.03 1.04
N TYR A 26 -9.57 -2.64 -0.10
CA TYR A 26 -10.55 -3.36 -0.93
C TYR A 26 -10.87 -4.78 -0.44
N LEU A 27 -9.88 -5.53 0.04
CA LEU A 27 -10.07 -6.93 0.43
C LEU A 27 -10.82 -7.01 1.77
N GLU A 28 -11.77 -7.94 1.89
CA GLU A 28 -12.48 -8.20 3.16
C GLU A 28 -11.52 -8.68 4.26
N ARG A 29 -10.50 -9.46 3.87
CA ARG A 29 -9.48 -9.99 4.78
C ARG A 29 -8.08 -9.82 4.19
N PRO A 30 -7.48 -8.62 4.28
CA PRO A 30 -6.19 -8.31 3.69
C PRO A 30 -5.05 -8.92 4.53
N THR A 31 -4.59 -10.09 4.11
CA THR A 31 -3.41 -10.77 4.65
C THR A 31 -2.27 -10.65 3.64
N ILE A 32 -1.04 -10.92 4.05
CA ILE A 32 0.10 -11.00 3.11
C ILE A 32 -0.23 -11.92 1.93
N THR A 33 -0.84 -13.07 2.20
CA THR A 33 -1.17 -14.05 1.16
C THR A 33 -2.27 -13.56 0.22
N SER A 34 -3.36 -12.97 0.75
CA SER A 34 -4.45 -12.48 -0.11
C SER A 34 -4.05 -11.25 -0.91
N ILE A 35 -3.27 -10.34 -0.34
CA ILE A 35 -2.70 -9.17 -1.05
C ILE A 35 -1.78 -9.63 -2.18
N ALA A 36 -0.85 -10.52 -1.90
CA ALA A 36 0.09 -11.01 -2.92
C ALA A 36 -0.64 -11.72 -4.07
N ALA A 37 -1.62 -12.58 -3.75
CA ALA A 37 -2.42 -13.26 -4.75
C ALA A 37 -3.20 -12.28 -5.63
N PHE A 38 -3.87 -11.29 -5.01
CA PHE A 38 -4.70 -10.32 -5.73
C PHE A 38 -3.86 -9.38 -6.60
N THR A 39 -2.77 -8.86 -6.04
CA THR A 39 -1.96 -7.82 -6.68
C THR A 39 -0.80 -8.35 -7.53
N GLY A 40 -0.50 -9.64 -7.48
CA GLY A 40 0.69 -10.23 -8.12
C GLY A 40 2.02 -9.83 -7.48
N HIS A 41 2.01 -9.21 -6.30
CA HIS A 41 3.23 -8.86 -5.57
C HIS A 41 3.87 -10.08 -4.91
N ASN A 42 5.19 -10.05 -4.73
CA ASN A 42 5.90 -11.07 -3.97
C ASN A 42 5.49 -10.97 -2.49
N LYS A 43 5.03 -12.09 -1.91
CA LYS A 43 4.66 -12.18 -0.48
C LYS A 43 5.75 -11.63 0.46
N GLY A 44 7.02 -11.91 0.16
CA GLY A 44 8.16 -11.48 0.95
C GLY A 44 8.43 -9.97 0.94
N THR A 45 7.76 -9.19 0.08
CA THR A 45 7.93 -7.73 0.02
C THR A 45 6.79 -6.96 0.67
N ILE A 46 5.64 -7.59 0.95
CA ILE A 46 4.43 -6.89 1.40
C ILE A 46 4.66 -6.12 2.70
N ASP A 47 5.30 -6.71 3.70
CA ASP A 47 5.58 -6.00 4.96
C ASP A 47 6.49 -4.78 4.75
N ALA A 48 7.49 -4.90 3.88
CA ALA A 48 8.37 -3.78 3.53
C ALA A 48 7.63 -2.69 2.73
N ASP A 49 6.70 -3.07 1.87
CA ASP A 49 5.86 -2.12 1.12
C ASP A 49 4.88 -1.41 2.06
N VAL A 50 4.30 -2.10 3.05
CA VAL A 50 3.48 -1.50 4.12
C VAL A 50 4.30 -0.55 4.98
N ALA A 51 5.54 -0.89 5.34
CA ALA A 51 6.44 0.02 6.06
C ALA A 51 6.70 1.30 5.26
N LYS A 52 7.01 1.19 3.97
CA LYS A 52 7.18 2.36 3.09
C LYS A 52 5.92 3.21 2.98
N LEU A 53 4.74 2.61 2.95
CA LEU A 53 3.48 3.34 2.94
C LEU A 53 3.31 4.19 4.21
N ARG A 54 3.66 3.65 5.38
CA ARG A 54 3.67 4.40 6.64
C ARG A 54 4.71 5.52 6.59
N ASP A 55 5.95 5.20 6.23
CA ASP A 55 7.07 6.13 6.34
C ASP A 55 7.05 7.25 5.31
N GLN A 56 6.70 6.93 4.05
CA GLN A 56 6.80 7.88 2.93
C GLN A 56 5.52 8.65 2.68
N PHE A 57 4.36 8.06 3.02
CA PHE A 57 3.06 8.63 2.69
C PHE A 57 2.21 8.95 3.94
N GLY A 58 2.71 8.62 5.14
CA GLY A 58 1.99 8.88 6.40
C GLY A 58 0.72 8.05 6.56
N VAL A 59 0.63 6.93 5.86
CA VAL A 59 -0.52 6.01 5.95
C VAL A 59 -0.52 5.35 7.33
N GLN A 60 -1.68 5.20 7.94
CA GLN A 60 -1.83 4.47 9.20
C GLN A 60 -2.47 3.11 8.92
N ILE A 61 -1.67 2.06 9.05
CA ILE A 61 -2.10 0.67 8.91
C ILE A 61 -1.80 -0.02 10.23
N ASP A 62 -2.80 -0.67 10.84
CA ASP A 62 -2.63 -1.54 12.00
C ASP A 62 -2.52 -3.00 11.55
N ARG A 63 -2.29 -3.89 12.53
CA ARG A 63 -2.29 -5.33 12.31
C ARG A 63 -3.04 -6.03 13.43
N ASP A 64 -4.04 -6.83 13.06
CA ASP A 64 -4.74 -7.75 13.95
C ASP A 64 -4.43 -9.19 13.51
N GLY A 65 -3.49 -9.81 14.22
CA GLY A 65 -2.89 -11.09 13.83
C GLY A 65 -2.30 -11.05 12.42
N ALA A 66 -2.94 -11.75 11.48
CA ALA A 66 -2.51 -11.82 10.09
C ALA A 66 -3.15 -10.76 9.17
N VAL A 67 -4.12 -10.00 9.67
CA VAL A 67 -4.95 -9.07 8.88
C VAL A 67 -4.44 -7.64 9.06
N PHE A 68 -4.20 -6.95 7.95
CA PHE A 68 -3.91 -5.52 7.93
C PHE A 68 -5.21 -4.72 8.09
N ILE A 69 -5.17 -3.62 8.82
CA ILE A 69 -6.35 -2.76 8.99
C ILE A 69 -5.95 -1.33 8.63
N LEU A 70 -6.52 -0.81 7.54
CA LEU A 70 -6.29 0.58 7.14
C LEU A 70 -7.08 1.51 8.06
N ARG A 71 -6.39 2.39 8.78
CA ARG A 71 -6.99 3.40 9.67
C ARG A 71 -7.05 4.77 9.04
N SER A 72 -6.04 5.11 8.25
CA SER A 72 -5.96 6.38 7.53
C SER A 72 -5.08 6.26 6.31
N TRP A 73 -5.48 6.90 5.21
CA TRP A 73 -4.69 7.02 3.98
C TRP A 73 -3.54 8.02 4.09
N GLY A 74 -3.44 8.74 5.21
CA GLY A 74 -2.51 9.87 5.36
C GLY A 74 -2.94 11.10 4.53
N ASP A 75 -2.16 12.17 4.63
CA ASP A 75 -2.45 13.44 3.95
C ASP A 75 -1.47 13.78 2.82
N VAL A 76 -0.39 13.00 2.65
CA VAL A 76 0.69 13.31 1.70
C VAL A 76 0.19 13.34 0.26
N LEU A 77 -0.75 12.46 -0.11
CA LEU A 77 -1.27 12.38 -1.48
C LEU A 77 -2.18 13.57 -1.88
N LYS A 78 -2.44 14.54 -0.98
CA LYS A 78 -3.19 15.77 -1.29
C LYS A 78 -2.23 16.90 -1.68
N LYS A 79 -2.70 17.86 -2.50
CA LYS A 79 -1.92 19.05 -2.91
C LYS A 79 -1.20 19.73 -1.74
N ALA A 80 -1.90 19.90 -0.61
CA ALA A 80 -1.33 20.49 0.60
C ALA A 80 -0.23 19.59 1.22
N GLY A 81 -0.45 18.27 1.28
CA GLY A 81 0.54 17.31 1.78
C GLY A 81 1.82 17.30 0.95
N VAL A 82 1.71 17.18 -0.37
CA VAL A 82 2.88 17.25 -1.28
C VAL A 82 3.63 18.57 -1.11
N LYS A 83 2.90 19.68 -1.01
CA LYS A 83 3.47 21.02 -0.87
C LYS A 83 4.25 21.24 0.44
N LYS A 84 3.87 20.59 1.54
CA LYS A 84 4.60 20.69 2.82
C LYS A 84 6.05 20.21 2.69
N HIS A 85 6.30 19.15 1.91
CA HIS A 85 7.65 18.65 1.68
C HIS A 85 8.58 19.62 0.93
N LEU A 86 8.02 20.60 0.22
CA LEU A 86 8.80 21.67 -0.42
C LEU A 86 9.00 22.88 0.50
N MET A 87 8.03 23.16 1.37
CA MET A 87 7.97 24.42 2.14
C MET A 87 8.48 24.32 3.58
N GLY A 88 8.66 23.10 4.13
CA GLY A 88 9.04 22.89 5.52
C GLY A 88 7.83 22.72 6.43
#